data_AF-A0A1Y1S9G4-F1
#
_entry.id   AF-A0A1Y1S9G4-F1
#
_cell.length_a   1.000
_cell.length_b   1.000
_cell.length_c   1.000
_cell.angle_alpha   90.00
_cell.angle_beta   90.00
_cell.angle_gamma   90.00
#
_symmetry.space_group_name_H-M   'P 1'
#
loop_
_entity.id
_entity.type
_entity.pdbx_description
1 polymer ?
#
loop_
_entity_poly.entity_id
_entity_poly.type
_entity_poly.pdbx_seq_one_letter_code
_entity_poly.pdbx_strand_id
1 'polypeptide(L)'
;MLSILAPMQIKLTHLATNTSNGFILNINAKTYVINMFEGFQRFCTEYGIPLGNIDVVFSTRIENLNGILGWYLTMGDQGKRNCGFVGDYKFDIESIKRIGYRPSFTFLDTYDCIYEDEYIKPTLTTIDNITNYYIELPNVAGSLIAEKLPRGFPVNCIKKLKAKEKVVVDGVEYDGSDYCNQDIVLGGLLFLYSTKINSEIIDLCKKAKWVFCMNREVIHTLNRTEMVANIFNCTRNGNIEYIKQFRKLQEIGNIIQPITNTNGVEENILNNMDHFIYSKEVSDLKLIRNETKVVNERTNSFPKKYLLFLGTGCAVPAKTRATSSILLQNDGYSILLDCGEDTIGQIKRAYGNCNIIQTLRVIYLSHSHPDHMLGLVAVLMETKNEITVIGSQLVEKYLKNFNIANWKFIDIFTTTEYNHDDNLTFQFARSVHNIDSFFTTVEFNNFRFSYSGDCRPSKLFAELSRDCDLMIHERTFDDMQIDKAIKTNHSTESEAIDIFKQSNSRKLILTHFSQRNEVLYTEVTDHIQNAYDFYIYDDF
;
A
#
# COMPACT_ATOMS: atom_id res chain seq x y z
N MET A 1 -9.81 6.67 43.19
CA MET A 1 -9.55 7.10 41.80
C MET A 1 -10.48 6.28 40.91
N LEU A 2 -11.69 6.76 40.67
CA LEU A 2 -12.68 6.06 39.84
C LEU A 2 -12.29 6.23 38.37
N SER A 3 -12.18 5.14 37.62
CA SER A 3 -12.20 5.17 36.16
C SER A 3 -13.57 5.68 35.71
N ILE A 4 -13.70 7.00 35.63
CA ILE A 4 -14.74 7.65 34.84
C ILE A 4 -14.59 7.03 33.45
N LEU A 5 -15.62 6.33 32.96
CA LEU A 5 -15.67 5.86 31.57
C LEU A 5 -15.21 7.04 30.69
N ALA A 6 -14.09 6.86 30.00
CA ALA A 6 -13.55 7.90 29.13
C ALA A 6 -14.67 8.33 28.17
N PRO A 7 -14.79 9.63 27.86
CA PRO A 7 -15.78 10.08 26.88
C PRO A 7 -15.58 9.30 25.58
N MET A 8 -16.68 8.90 24.93
CA MET A 8 -16.59 8.13 23.69
C MET A 8 -15.74 8.90 22.68
N GLN A 9 -14.73 8.24 22.13
CA GLN A 9 -13.83 8.81 21.14
C GLN A 9 -14.13 8.15 19.80
N ILE A 10 -14.54 8.96 18.82
CA ILE A 10 -14.70 8.51 17.44
C ILE A 10 -13.87 9.41 16.54
N LYS A 11 -13.02 8.79 15.72
CA LYS A 11 -12.22 9.46 14.71
C LYS A 11 -12.22 8.66 13.43
N LEU A 12 -12.67 9.24 12.32
CA LEU A 12 -12.49 8.71 10.98
C LEU A 12 -11.39 9.51 10.27
N THR A 13 -10.40 8.83 9.70
CA THR A 13 -9.29 9.45 8.95
C THR A 13 -9.31 8.96 7.53
N HIS A 14 -9.31 9.89 6.57
CA HIS A 14 -9.14 9.56 5.16
C HIS A 14 -7.67 9.35 4.83
N LEU A 15 -7.37 8.25 4.15
CA LEU A 15 -6.05 7.91 3.65
C LEU A 15 -6.12 7.94 2.14
N ALA A 16 -5.30 8.78 1.50
CA ALA A 16 -5.34 8.94 0.07
C ALA A 16 -3.94 8.96 -0.54
N THR A 17 -3.79 8.21 -1.61
CA THR A 17 -2.65 8.22 -2.52
C THR A 17 -3.16 8.49 -3.93
N ASN A 18 -2.25 8.76 -4.85
CA ASN A 18 -2.57 8.96 -6.26
C ASN A 18 -3.18 7.72 -6.91
N THR A 19 -2.98 6.52 -6.35
CA THR A 19 -3.41 5.25 -6.93
C THR A 19 -4.49 4.54 -6.11
N SER A 20 -4.68 4.89 -4.83
CA SER A 20 -5.66 4.24 -3.96
C SER A 20 -6.07 5.07 -2.76
N ASN A 21 -7.23 4.73 -2.17
CA ASN A 21 -7.82 5.44 -1.03
C ASN A 21 -8.39 4.46 0.00
N GLY A 22 -8.26 4.78 1.28
CA GLY A 22 -8.75 4.00 2.40
C GLY A 22 -9.15 4.88 3.57
N PHE A 23 -9.59 4.25 4.65
CA PHE A 23 -9.98 4.94 5.87
C PHE A 23 -9.49 4.20 7.11
N ILE A 24 -9.22 4.96 8.17
CA ILE A 24 -9.06 4.43 9.52
C ILE A 24 -10.18 4.99 10.38
N LEU A 25 -11.00 4.09 10.92
CA LEU A 25 -12.02 4.42 11.91
C LEU A 25 -11.51 3.96 13.29
N ASN A 26 -11.34 4.89 14.21
CA ASN A 26 -11.07 4.62 15.61
C ASN A 26 -12.36 4.83 16.41
N ILE A 27 -12.76 3.82 17.19
CA ILE A 27 -13.84 3.92 18.18
C ILE A 27 -13.27 3.46 19.51
N ASN A 28 -13.09 4.41 20.44
CA ASN A 28 -12.38 4.21 21.70
C ASN A 28 -11.01 3.53 21.47
N ALA A 29 -10.84 2.29 21.91
CA ALA A 29 -9.60 1.52 21.78
C ALA A 29 -9.52 0.70 20.48
N LYS A 30 -10.62 0.55 19.75
CA LYS A 30 -10.68 -0.27 18.53
C LYS A 30 -10.29 0.53 17.29
N THR A 31 -9.52 -0.09 16.40
CA THR A 31 -9.10 0.47 15.12
C THR A 31 -9.52 -0.42 13.97
N TYR A 32 -10.33 0.15 13.08
CA TYR A 32 -10.81 -0.48 11.86
C TYR A 32 -10.14 0.18 10.66
N VAL A 33 -9.65 -0.63 9.72
CA VAL A 33 -9.15 -0.15 8.43
C VAL A 33 -10.16 -0.52 7.35
N ILE A 34 -10.63 0.45 6.58
CA ILE A 34 -11.44 0.23 5.39
C ILE A 34 -10.55 0.42 4.17
N ASN A 35 -10.45 -0.63 3.34
CA ASN A 35 -9.60 -0.72 2.16
C ASN A 35 -8.10 -0.56 2.45
N MET A 36 -7.47 -1.64 2.90
CA MET A 36 -6.01 -1.69 3.01
C MET A 36 -5.39 -1.79 1.60
N PHE A 37 -4.93 -0.66 1.09
CA PHE A 37 -4.42 -0.54 -0.27
C PHE A 37 -2.93 -0.91 -0.40
N GLU A 38 -2.46 -1.05 -1.64
CA GLU A 38 -1.04 -1.28 -1.94
C GLU A 38 -0.17 -0.07 -1.52
N GLY A 39 0.89 -0.32 -0.77
CA GLY A 39 1.74 0.71 -0.16
C GLY A 39 1.27 1.13 1.24
N PHE A 40 0.22 0.51 1.81
CA PHE A 40 -0.37 0.92 3.09
C PHE A 40 0.63 0.95 4.24
N GLN A 41 1.54 -0.02 4.29
CA GLN A 41 2.55 -0.11 5.36
C GLN A 41 3.58 1.03 5.27
N ARG A 42 4.00 1.39 4.05
CA ARG A 42 4.84 2.56 3.77
C ARG A 42 4.12 3.85 4.12
N PHE A 43 2.86 3.97 3.70
CA PHE A 43 2.00 5.11 3.99
C PHE A 43 1.89 5.35 5.49
N CYS A 44 1.56 4.30 6.26
CA CYS A 44 1.47 4.41 7.71
C CYS A 44 2.78 4.85 8.36
N THR A 45 3.91 4.34 7.87
CA THR A 45 5.24 4.75 8.32
C THR A 45 5.54 6.23 8.02
N GLU A 46 5.07 6.74 6.89
CA GLU A 46 5.24 8.14 6.51
C GLU A 46 4.46 9.09 7.42
N TYR A 47 3.20 8.74 7.71
CA TYR A 47 2.26 9.56 8.50
C TYR A 47 2.25 9.22 10.01
N GLY A 48 3.09 8.30 10.46
CA GLY A 48 3.19 7.93 11.88
C GLY A 48 1.97 7.18 12.41
N ILE A 49 1.28 6.42 11.56
CA ILE A 49 0.11 5.62 11.93
C ILE A 49 0.58 4.28 12.52
N PRO A 50 0.18 3.93 13.75
CA PRO A 50 0.64 2.72 14.43
C PRO A 50 -0.04 1.46 13.85
N LEU A 51 0.73 0.66 13.10
CA LEU A 51 0.26 -0.55 12.43
C LEU A 51 -0.23 -1.65 13.40
N GLY A 52 0.40 -1.77 14.58
CA GLY A 52 0.09 -2.82 15.55
C GLY A 52 -1.32 -2.70 16.15
N ASN A 53 -1.90 -1.50 16.13
CA ASN A 53 -3.19 -1.20 16.75
C ASN A 53 -4.39 -1.55 15.87
N ILE A 54 -4.19 -1.98 14.62
CA ILE A 54 -5.27 -2.34 13.71
C ILE A 54 -5.92 -3.64 14.18
N ASP A 55 -7.20 -3.60 14.51
CA ASP A 55 -7.95 -4.76 15.01
C ASP A 55 -8.65 -5.51 13.88
N VAL A 56 -9.21 -4.78 12.92
CA VAL A 56 -10.02 -5.34 11.84
C VAL A 56 -9.76 -4.62 10.52
N VAL A 57 -9.67 -5.41 9.44
CA VAL A 57 -9.52 -4.91 8.08
C VAL A 57 -10.76 -5.26 7.27
N PHE A 58 -11.47 -4.25 6.78
CA PHE A 58 -12.55 -4.34 5.80
C PHE A 58 -11.96 -4.19 4.40
N SER A 59 -12.08 -5.23 3.59
CA SER A 59 -11.39 -5.33 2.31
C SER A 59 -12.34 -5.33 1.13
N THR A 60 -12.17 -4.34 0.26
CA THR A 60 -13.17 -4.01 -0.77
C THR A 60 -13.07 -4.92 -1.98
N ARG A 61 -11.87 -5.43 -2.28
CA ARG A 61 -11.61 -6.26 -3.47
C ARG A 61 -10.39 -7.16 -3.25
N ILE A 62 -10.27 -8.21 -4.04
CA ILE A 62 -9.18 -9.20 -3.93
C ILE A 62 -7.79 -8.56 -4.03
N GLU A 63 -7.64 -7.47 -4.76
CA GLU A 63 -6.35 -6.77 -4.96
C GLU A 63 -5.80 -6.16 -3.67
N ASN A 64 -6.65 -5.89 -2.67
CA ASN A 64 -6.20 -5.45 -1.35
C ASN A 64 -5.28 -6.47 -0.67
N LEU A 65 -5.29 -7.73 -1.14
CA LEU A 65 -4.40 -8.76 -0.66
C LEU A 65 -2.93 -8.30 -0.68
N ASN A 66 -2.48 -7.55 -1.69
CA ASN A 66 -1.10 -7.05 -1.74
C ASN A 66 -0.74 -6.20 -0.51
N GLY A 67 -1.58 -5.21 -0.18
CA GLY A 67 -1.38 -4.35 0.99
C GLY A 67 -1.48 -5.14 2.31
N ILE A 68 -2.38 -6.13 2.35
CA ILE A 68 -2.55 -7.02 3.51
C ILE A 68 -1.31 -7.90 3.70
N LEU A 69 -0.70 -8.41 2.63
CA LEU A 69 0.51 -9.23 2.72
C LEU A 69 1.71 -8.44 3.23
N GLY A 70 1.96 -7.25 2.67
CA GLY A 70 3.03 -6.37 3.16
C GLY A 70 2.86 -6.02 4.63
N TRP A 71 1.62 -5.73 5.04
CA TRP A 71 1.27 -5.48 6.44
C TRP A 71 1.43 -6.74 7.33
N TYR A 72 0.91 -7.88 6.90
CA TYR A 72 0.96 -9.17 7.61
C TYR A 72 2.39 -9.57 7.97
N LEU A 73 3.31 -9.48 7.01
CA LEU A 73 4.71 -9.84 7.22
C LEU A 73 5.36 -8.93 8.26
N THR A 74 5.13 -7.62 8.14
CA THR A 74 5.64 -6.62 9.09
C THR A 74 5.07 -6.85 10.50
N MET A 75 3.78 -7.15 10.61
CA MET A 75 3.13 -7.34 11.92
C MET A 75 3.45 -8.67 12.58
N GLY A 76 3.64 -9.73 11.80
CA GLY A 76 4.13 -11.01 12.32
C GLY A 76 5.52 -10.86 12.93
N ASP A 77 6.41 -10.06 12.33
CA ASP A 77 7.73 -9.74 12.88
C ASP A 77 7.67 -8.89 14.16
N GLN A 78 6.63 -8.05 14.30
CA GLN A 78 6.39 -7.25 15.50
C GLN A 78 5.61 -8.02 16.60
N GLY A 79 5.27 -9.29 16.36
CA GLY A 79 4.64 -10.17 17.35
C GLY A 79 3.12 -10.00 17.48
N LYS A 80 2.46 -9.32 16.52
CA LYS A 80 0.98 -9.31 16.46
C LYS A 80 0.49 -10.73 16.18
N ARG A 81 -0.49 -11.19 16.95
CA ARG A 81 -0.98 -12.58 16.88
C ARG A 81 -2.20 -12.74 15.98
N ASN A 82 -3.05 -11.73 15.94
CA ASN A 82 -4.34 -11.80 15.26
C ASN A 82 -4.81 -10.44 14.72
N CYS A 83 -5.72 -10.53 13.75
CA CYS A 83 -6.48 -9.44 13.15
C CYS A 83 -7.76 -10.00 12.54
N GLY A 84 -8.88 -9.31 12.71
CA GLY A 84 -10.11 -9.61 11.99
C GLY A 84 -10.01 -9.21 10.53
N PHE A 85 -10.60 -10.02 9.65
CA PHE A 85 -10.65 -9.74 8.21
C PHE A 85 -12.08 -9.89 7.69
N VAL A 86 -12.59 -8.88 7.02
CA VAL A 86 -13.97 -8.82 6.54
C VAL A 86 -14.02 -8.43 5.07
N GLY A 87 -14.54 -9.29 4.22
CA GLY A 87 -14.67 -9.08 2.78
C GLY A 87 -15.45 -10.22 2.12
N ASP A 88 -15.90 -10.01 0.89
CA ASP A 88 -16.80 -10.93 0.17
C ASP A 88 -16.07 -11.85 -0.82
N TYR A 89 -14.81 -12.16 -0.58
CA TYR A 89 -14.00 -12.98 -1.47
C TYR A 89 -13.06 -13.87 -0.68
N LYS A 90 -12.78 -15.08 -1.18
CA LYS A 90 -11.84 -16.03 -0.56
C LYS A 90 -10.49 -16.00 -1.28
N PHE A 91 -9.39 -15.99 -0.54
CA PHE A 91 -8.04 -16.17 -1.07
C PHE A 91 -7.48 -17.55 -0.72
N ASP A 92 -6.65 -18.11 -1.59
CA ASP A 92 -5.89 -19.32 -1.28
C ASP A 92 -4.76 -18.98 -0.29
N ILE A 93 -5.05 -19.23 0.99
CA ILE A 93 -4.12 -19.03 2.10
C ILE A 93 -2.80 -19.80 1.87
N GLU A 94 -2.83 -20.97 1.23
CA GLU A 94 -1.60 -21.75 1.03
C GLU A 94 -0.69 -21.15 -0.03
N SER A 95 -1.25 -20.57 -1.10
CA SER A 95 -0.47 -19.82 -2.10
C SER A 95 0.18 -18.58 -1.47
N ILE A 96 -0.53 -17.87 -0.59
CA ILE A 96 -0.01 -16.73 0.17
C ILE A 96 1.15 -17.12 1.09
N LYS A 97 0.97 -18.18 1.90
CA LYS A 97 1.98 -18.64 2.85
C LYS A 97 3.29 -19.04 2.18
N ARG A 98 3.24 -19.50 0.92
CA ARG A 98 4.44 -19.86 0.14
C ARG A 98 5.31 -18.65 -0.23
N ILE A 99 4.70 -17.47 -0.33
CA ILE A 99 5.39 -16.20 -0.65
C ILE A 99 5.84 -15.52 0.63
N GLY A 100 5.02 -15.59 1.67
CA GLY A 100 5.35 -15.02 2.96
C GLY A 100 4.57 -15.68 4.08
N TYR A 101 5.29 -16.26 5.05
CA TYR A 101 4.71 -16.92 6.20
C TYR A 101 5.26 -16.35 7.51
N ARG A 102 4.36 -16.16 8.48
CA ARG A 102 4.68 -15.82 9.87
C ARG A 102 3.93 -16.77 10.80
N PRO A 103 4.62 -17.71 11.46
CA PRO A 103 3.98 -18.73 12.29
C PRO A 103 3.29 -18.15 13.53
N SER A 104 3.74 -16.97 13.99
CA SER A 104 3.18 -16.24 15.14
C SER A 104 1.88 -15.49 14.83
N PHE A 105 1.51 -15.35 13.56
CA PHE A 105 0.37 -14.55 13.12
C PHE A 105 -0.65 -15.44 12.41
N THR A 106 -1.83 -15.57 13.00
CA THR A 106 -3.00 -16.21 12.37
C THR A 106 -3.94 -15.16 11.83
N PHE A 107 -4.34 -15.29 10.57
CA PHE A 107 -5.58 -14.67 10.09
C PHE A 107 -6.72 -15.34 10.87
N LEU A 108 -7.40 -14.59 11.74
CA LEU A 108 -8.58 -15.11 12.42
C LEU A 108 -9.69 -15.22 11.38
N ASP A 109 -10.30 -16.40 11.29
CA ASP A 109 -11.63 -16.65 10.73
C ASP A 109 -11.96 -15.79 9.50
N THR A 110 -11.20 -16.02 8.44
CA THR A 110 -11.49 -15.42 7.15
C THR A 110 -12.87 -15.87 6.69
N TYR A 111 -13.75 -14.87 6.51
CA TYR A 111 -15.04 -14.94 5.81
C TYR A 111 -16.21 -15.49 6.62
N ASP A 112 -16.72 -14.67 7.53
CA ASP A 112 -18.16 -14.52 7.57
C ASP A 112 -18.46 -13.12 7.05
N CYS A 113 -19.23 -12.99 5.97
CA CYS A 113 -19.76 -11.70 5.47
C CYS A 113 -20.66 -10.98 6.51
N ILE A 114 -20.64 -11.46 7.75
CA ILE A 114 -21.36 -11.05 8.93
C ILE A 114 -20.30 -10.81 10.00
N TYR A 115 -19.88 -9.55 10.15
CA TYR A 115 -19.05 -9.10 11.25
C TYR A 115 -19.90 -8.29 12.22
N GLU A 116 -19.72 -8.48 13.51
CA GLU A 116 -20.33 -7.68 14.57
C GLU A 116 -19.41 -7.67 15.78
N ASP A 117 -19.25 -6.50 16.39
CA ASP A 117 -18.59 -6.34 17.68
C ASP A 117 -19.35 -5.37 18.58
N GLU A 118 -18.77 -5.00 19.72
CA GLU A 118 -19.40 -4.10 20.69
C GLU A 118 -19.67 -2.68 20.17
N TYR A 119 -19.11 -2.29 19.02
CA TYR A 119 -19.24 -0.94 18.45
C TYR A 119 -19.93 -0.91 17.08
N ILE A 120 -19.68 -1.88 16.21
CA ILE A 120 -20.16 -1.84 14.82
C ILE A 120 -20.73 -3.16 14.32
N LYS A 121 -21.73 -3.02 13.43
CA LYS A 121 -22.30 -4.09 12.62
C LYS A 121 -22.42 -3.63 11.16
N PRO A 122 -21.37 -3.79 10.34
CA PRO A 122 -21.37 -3.35 8.95
C PRO A 122 -22.38 -4.14 8.09
N THR A 123 -23.03 -3.43 7.17
CA THR A 123 -23.76 -4.02 6.04
C THR A 123 -22.86 -4.00 4.80
N LEU A 124 -22.73 -5.14 4.13
CA LEU A 124 -21.89 -5.33 2.95
C LEU A 124 -22.78 -5.43 1.71
N THR A 125 -22.40 -4.71 0.65
CA THR A 125 -23.03 -4.82 -0.68
C THR A 125 -21.95 -4.92 -1.75
N THR A 126 -21.92 -6.01 -2.51
CA THR A 126 -20.92 -6.26 -3.56
C THR A 126 -21.51 -6.06 -4.96
N ILE A 127 -20.83 -5.29 -5.80
CA ILE A 127 -21.19 -5.07 -7.22
C ILE A 127 -19.92 -5.25 -8.05
N ASP A 128 -19.97 -6.07 -9.09
CA ASP A 128 -18.84 -6.33 -10.00
C ASP A 128 -17.54 -6.70 -9.25
N ASN A 129 -17.64 -7.56 -8.22
CA ASN A 129 -16.54 -7.96 -7.31
C ASN A 129 -15.95 -6.82 -6.46
N ILE A 130 -16.70 -5.74 -6.27
CA ILE A 130 -16.32 -4.61 -5.43
C ILE A 130 -17.29 -4.48 -4.26
N THR A 131 -16.81 -4.76 -3.06
CA THR A 131 -17.57 -4.67 -1.81
C THR A 131 -17.58 -3.25 -1.28
N ASN A 132 -18.77 -2.78 -0.91
CA ASN A 132 -19.05 -1.50 -0.29
C ASN A 132 -19.52 -1.72 1.14
N TYR A 133 -19.28 -0.75 2.02
CA TYR A 133 -19.54 -0.90 3.45
C TYR A 133 -20.43 0.23 3.97
N TYR A 134 -21.55 -0.13 4.58
CA TYR A 134 -22.33 0.77 5.40
C TYR A 134 -22.09 0.45 6.88
N ILE A 135 -21.63 1.43 7.66
CA ILE A 135 -21.37 1.30 9.09
C ILE A 135 -22.23 2.30 9.85
N GLU A 136 -23.14 1.80 10.68
CA GLU A 136 -23.89 2.61 11.62
C GLU A 136 -23.02 2.89 12.86
N LEU A 137 -22.78 4.16 13.18
CA LEU A 137 -21.95 4.52 14.33
C LEU A 137 -22.72 4.30 15.64
N PRO A 138 -22.04 3.88 16.72
CA PRO A 138 -22.69 3.72 18.02
C PRO A 138 -23.20 5.06 18.54
N ASN A 139 -24.34 5.02 19.23
CA ASN A 139 -24.89 6.20 19.89
C ASN A 139 -23.95 6.67 21.00
N VAL A 140 -23.79 7.99 21.16
CA VAL A 140 -23.07 8.55 22.31
C VAL A 140 -24.05 8.62 23.48
N ALA A 141 -23.73 7.94 24.57
CA ALA A 141 -24.56 8.00 25.78
C ALA A 141 -24.69 9.44 26.30
N GLY A 142 -25.92 9.85 26.57
CA GLY A 142 -26.20 11.17 27.12
C GLY A 142 -25.53 11.41 28.47
N SER A 143 -25.03 12.62 28.71
CA SER A 143 -24.38 12.95 29.98
C SER A 143 -25.38 13.01 31.13
N LEU A 144 -24.96 12.52 32.29
CA LEU A 144 -25.68 12.66 33.55
C LEU A 144 -25.88 14.16 33.91
N ILE A 145 -27.10 14.52 34.27
CA ILE A 145 -27.48 15.85 34.73
C ILE A 145 -27.31 15.87 36.25
N ALA A 146 -26.09 16.15 36.71
CA ALA A 146 -25.73 16.07 38.13
C ALA A 146 -26.62 16.93 39.04
N GLU A 147 -27.14 18.04 38.53
CA GLU A 147 -28.04 18.96 39.23
C GLU A 147 -29.40 18.34 39.60
N LYS A 148 -29.84 17.32 38.86
CA LYS A 148 -31.08 16.59 39.17
C LYS A 148 -30.88 15.58 40.29
N LEU A 149 -29.63 15.18 40.60
CA LEU A 149 -29.38 14.18 41.62
C LEU A 149 -29.48 14.78 43.04
N PRO A 150 -30.06 14.04 44.01
CA PRO A 150 -30.01 14.41 45.41
C PRO A 150 -28.57 14.61 45.90
N ARG A 151 -28.37 15.52 46.85
CA ARG A 151 -27.07 15.65 47.53
C ARG A 151 -26.73 14.34 48.25
N GLY A 152 -25.49 13.87 48.07
CA GLY A 152 -25.03 12.63 48.70
C GLY A 152 -25.43 11.35 47.96
N PHE A 153 -25.94 11.45 46.72
CA PHE A 153 -26.33 10.28 45.93
C PHE A 153 -25.20 9.22 45.83
N PRO A 154 -25.48 7.92 46.09
CA PRO A 154 -24.45 6.90 46.12
C PRO A 154 -23.69 6.75 44.80
N VAL A 155 -22.36 6.88 44.87
CA VAL A 155 -21.47 6.85 43.69
C VAL A 155 -21.51 5.50 42.96
N ASN A 156 -21.71 4.41 43.69
CA ASN A 156 -21.86 3.06 43.14
C ASN A 156 -23.12 2.91 42.27
N CYS A 157 -24.16 3.72 42.46
CA CYS A 157 -25.38 3.70 41.65
C CYS A 157 -25.28 4.55 40.37
N ILE A 158 -24.30 5.48 40.29
CA ILE A 158 -24.13 6.38 39.13
C ILE A 158 -23.90 5.62 37.82
N LYS A 159 -23.16 4.50 37.86
CA LYS A 159 -22.88 3.70 36.65
C LYS A 159 -24.17 3.15 36.04
N LYS A 160 -25.08 2.65 36.86
CA LYS A 160 -26.37 2.10 36.44
C LYS A 160 -27.32 3.19 35.93
N LEU A 161 -27.40 4.33 36.63
CA LEU A 161 -28.13 5.51 36.15
C LEU A 161 -27.65 5.99 34.78
N LYS A 162 -26.33 6.05 34.55
CA LYS A 162 -25.77 6.42 33.24
C LYS A 162 -26.06 5.39 32.14
N ALA A 163 -26.30 4.13 32.51
CA ALA A 163 -26.77 3.09 31.59
C ALA A 163 -28.29 3.12 31.39
N LYS A 164 -28.98 4.17 31.89
CA LYS A 164 -30.44 4.30 31.89
C LYS A 164 -31.17 3.17 32.61
N GLU A 165 -30.48 2.52 33.55
CA GLU A 165 -31.09 1.53 34.42
C GLU A 165 -31.80 2.21 35.60
N LYS A 166 -32.77 1.50 36.16
CA LYS A 166 -33.41 1.87 37.42
C LYS A 166 -32.55 1.48 38.61
N VAL A 167 -32.41 2.37 39.58
CA VAL A 167 -31.72 2.12 40.84
C VAL A 167 -32.59 2.51 42.02
N VAL A 168 -32.52 1.73 43.10
CA VAL A 168 -33.21 2.06 44.35
C VAL A 168 -32.19 2.56 45.37
N VAL A 169 -32.42 3.76 45.90
CA VAL A 169 -31.60 4.37 46.96
C VAL A 169 -32.54 4.82 48.06
N ASP A 170 -32.32 4.35 49.28
CA ASP A 170 -33.13 4.67 50.47
C ASP A 170 -34.65 4.48 50.27
N GLY A 171 -35.03 3.44 49.52
CA GLY A 171 -36.43 3.10 49.23
C GLY A 171 -37.07 3.92 48.10
N VAL A 172 -36.33 4.85 47.47
CA VAL A 172 -36.78 5.64 46.32
C VAL A 172 -36.18 5.07 45.04
N GLU A 173 -37.01 4.84 44.03
CA GLU A 173 -36.57 4.42 42.69
C GLU A 173 -36.17 5.64 41.84
N TYR A 174 -35.02 5.55 41.19
CA TYR A 174 -34.49 6.53 40.26
C TYR A 174 -34.32 5.86 38.89
N ASP A 175 -35.03 6.34 37.87
CA ASP A 175 -34.86 5.88 36.49
C ASP A 175 -33.79 6.71 35.80
N GLY A 176 -32.69 6.08 35.35
CA GLY A 176 -31.58 6.76 34.69
C GLY A 176 -31.96 7.64 33.50
N SER A 177 -33.08 7.35 32.84
CA SER A 177 -33.62 8.15 31.73
C SER A 177 -34.01 9.57 32.16
N ASP A 178 -34.45 9.77 33.41
CA ASP A 178 -34.85 11.08 33.92
C ASP A 178 -33.67 11.97 34.31
N TYR A 179 -32.51 11.34 34.56
CA TYR A 179 -31.30 11.98 35.08
C TYR A 179 -30.17 12.07 34.05
N CYS A 180 -30.36 11.58 32.82
CA CYS A 180 -29.40 11.70 31.72
C CYS A 180 -29.98 12.51 30.58
N ASN A 181 -29.13 13.20 29.83
CA ASN A 181 -29.52 13.74 28.52
C ASN A 181 -29.90 12.60 27.56
N GLN A 182 -30.60 12.94 26.47
CA GLN A 182 -30.84 11.98 25.39
C GLN A 182 -29.51 11.53 24.77
N ASP A 183 -29.52 10.32 24.22
CA ASP A 183 -28.34 9.81 23.51
C ASP A 183 -28.21 10.55 22.18
N ILE A 184 -26.98 10.74 21.75
CA ILE A 184 -26.65 11.40 20.50
C ILE A 184 -26.56 10.34 19.41
N VAL A 185 -27.43 10.42 18.41
CA VAL A 185 -27.43 9.57 17.23
C VAL A 185 -26.50 10.18 16.18
N LEU A 186 -25.38 9.52 15.93
CA LEU A 186 -24.37 10.02 14.99
C LEU A 186 -24.72 9.72 13.53
N GLY A 187 -25.44 8.64 13.25
CA GLY A 187 -25.82 8.21 11.90
C GLY A 187 -24.81 7.27 11.24
N GLY A 188 -25.04 6.95 9.97
CA GLY A 188 -24.25 5.96 9.23
C GLY A 188 -23.21 6.54 8.27
N LEU A 189 -22.12 5.81 8.11
CA LEU A 189 -21.04 6.03 7.14
C LEU A 189 -21.18 5.03 5.99
N LEU A 190 -21.22 5.50 4.75
CA LEU A 190 -21.18 4.65 3.56
C LEU A 190 -19.85 4.84 2.81
N PHE A 191 -19.10 3.76 2.63
CA PHE A 191 -17.87 3.72 1.85
C PHE A 191 -18.16 3.05 0.49
N LEU A 192 -18.17 3.84 -0.58
CA LEU A 192 -18.66 3.46 -1.90
C LEU A 192 -17.51 3.36 -2.92
N TYR A 193 -17.01 2.15 -3.11
CA TYR A 193 -15.89 1.79 -3.99
C TYR A 193 -16.31 1.31 -5.38
N SER A 194 -17.57 0.91 -5.54
CA SER A 194 -18.08 0.39 -6.81
C SER A 194 -18.02 1.44 -7.91
N THR A 195 -17.87 0.97 -9.14
CA THR A 195 -17.89 1.80 -10.36
C THR A 195 -19.31 2.00 -10.92
N LYS A 196 -20.29 1.32 -10.32
CA LYS A 196 -21.71 1.34 -10.68
C LYS A 196 -22.55 1.40 -9.41
N ILE A 197 -23.81 1.82 -9.57
CA ILE A 197 -24.81 1.82 -8.51
C ILE A 197 -26.03 0.99 -8.95
N ASN A 198 -26.67 0.33 -7.99
CA ASN A 198 -27.95 -0.37 -8.14
C ASN A 198 -28.95 0.17 -7.10
N SER A 199 -30.15 -0.40 -7.04
CA SER A 199 -31.19 0.02 -6.09
C SER A 199 -30.76 -0.12 -4.63
N GLU A 200 -29.99 -1.16 -4.30
CA GLU A 200 -29.51 -1.41 -2.93
C GLU A 200 -28.54 -0.32 -2.46
N ILE A 201 -27.57 0.05 -3.30
CA ILE A 201 -26.66 1.18 -3.02
C ILE A 201 -27.43 2.49 -2.88
N ILE A 202 -28.45 2.71 -3.71
CA ILE A 202 -29.30 3.91 -3.62
C ILE A 202 -30.01 3.97 -2.26
N ASP A 203 -30.51 2.84 -1.76
CA ASP A 203 -31.17 2.78 -0.45
C ASP A 203 -30.18 2.99 0.71
N LEU A 204 -28.96 2.43 0.61
CA LEU A 204 -27.90 2.72 1.57
C LEU A 204 -27.49 4.19 1.57
N CYS A 205 -27.42 4.82 0.39
CA CYS A 205 -27.16 6.25 0.25
C CYS A 205 -28.21 7.10 0.99
N LYS A 206 -29.51 6.74 0.93
CA LYS A 206 -30.58 7.42 1.68
C LYS A 206 -30.45 7.22 3.20
N LYS A 207 -29.96 6.07 3.64
CA LYS A 207 -29.77 5.75 5.07
C LYS A 207 -28.49 6.41 5.64
N ALA A 208 -27.50 6.65 4.80
CA ALA A 208 -26.21 7.18 5.20
C ALA A 208 -26.29 8.68 5.49
N LYS A 209 -25.66 9.10 6.59
CA LYS A 209 -25.48 10.52 6.90
C LYS A 209 -24.30 11.10 6.13
N TRP A 210 -23.26 10.28 5.91
CA TRP A 210 -22.07 10.62 5.12
C TRP A 210 -21.75 9.51 4.12
N VAL A 211 -21.56 9.90 2.86
CA VAL A 211 -21.19 9.00 1.77
C VAL A 211 -19.81 9.37 1.25
N PHE A 212 -18.85 8.46 1.37
CA PHE A 212 -17.49 8.59 0.86
C PHE A 212 -17.40 7.82 -0.45
N CYS A 213 -17.28 8.54 -1.58
CA CYS A 213 -17.29 7.91 -2.89
C CYS A 213 -15.91 7.97 -3.56
N MET A 214 -15.43 6.81 -3.99
CA MET A 214 -14.09 6.63 -4.58
C MET A 214 -14.14 6.55 -6.12
N ASN A 215 -15.31 6.78 -6.73
CA ASN A 215 -15.48 6.78 -8.17
C ASN A 215 -16.15 8.06 -8.68
N ARG A 216 -15.50 8.73 -9.64
CA ARG A 216 -15.95 10.02 -10.16
C ARG A 216 -17.28 9.93 -10.90
N GLU A 217 -17.50 8.91 -11.72
CA GLU A 217 -18.74 8.74 -12.49
C GLU A 217 -19.94 8.46 -11.57
N VAL A 218 -19.71 7.70 -10.50
CA VAL A 218 -20.73 7.45 -9.47
C VAL A 218 -21.12 8.75 -8.75
N ILE A 219 -20.15 9.60 -8.39
CA ILE A 219 -20.43 10.92 -7.77
C ILE A 219 -21.32 11.76 -8.68
N HIS A 220 -21.01 11.83 -9.98
CA HIS A 220 -21.83 12.59 -10.93
C HIS A 220 -23.25 12.04 -11.03
N THR A 221 -23.41 10.73 -10.93
CA THR A 221 -24.73 10.09 -10.94
C THR A 221 -25.50 10.40 -9.66
N LEU A 222 -24.87 10.32 -8.48
CA LEU A 222 -25.49 10.61 -7.19
C LEU A 222 -25.86 12.09 -7.02
N ASN A 223 -25.02 13.02 -7.50
CA ASN A 223 -25.32 14.45 -7.42
C ASN A 223 -26.55 14.83 -8.26
N ARG A 224 -26.85 14.09 -9.34
CA ARG A 224 -28.04 14.34 -10.17
C ARG A 224 -29.34 13.86 -9.54
N THR A 225 -29.29 13.03 -8.49
CA THR A 225 -30.49 12.46 -7.88
C THR A 225 -30.98 13.23 -6.65
N GLU A 226 -30.24 14.25 -6.16
CA GLU A 226 -30.57 15.08 -4.99
C GLU A 226 -30.84 14.28 -3.69
N MET A 227 -30.32 13.05 -3.57
CA MET A 227 -30.77 12.08 -2.54
C MET A 227 -30.00 12.14 -1.21
N VAL A 228 -28.82 12.77 -1.17
CA VAL A 228 -27.89 12.65 -0.04
C VAL A 228 -27.27 14.00 0.28
N ALA A 229 -27.36 14.42 1.55
CA ALA A 229 -26.90 15.75 1.99
C ALA A 229 -25.36 15.88 2.04
N ASN A 230 -24.61 14.80 2.30
CA ASN A 230 -23.16 14.85 2.47
C ASN A 230 -22.43 13.76 1.66
N ILE A 231 -22.21 14.00 0.38
CA ILE A 231 -21.34 13.17 -0.48
C ILE A 231 -19.94 13.79 -0.52
N PHE A 232 -18.93 13.00 -0.17
CA PHE A 232 -17.52 13.37 -0.25
C PHE A 232 -16.84 12.67 -1.42
N ASN A 233 -16.14 13.48 -2.21
CA ASN A 233 -15.33 13.00 -3.31
C ASN A 233 -13.93 12.59 -2.81
N CYS A 234 -13.66 11.29 -2.88
CA CYS A 234 -12.42 10.67 -2.41
C CYS A 234 -11.56 10.16 -3.58
N THR A 235 -11.80 10.65 -4.81
CA THR A 235 -11.17 10.09 -6.03
C THR A 235 -9.75 10.60 -6.28
N ARG A 236 -9.31 11.62 -5.55
CA ARG A 236 -8.06 12.34 -5.83
C ARG A 236 -7.27 12.61 -4.57
N ASN A 237 -5.96 12.50 -4.71
CA ASN A 237 -4.99 13.07 -3.80
C ASN A 237 -4.20 14.17 -4.53
N GLY A 238 -4.38 15.43 -4.11
CA GLY A 238 -3.62 16.55 -4.69
C GLY A 238 -2.22 16.71 -4.10
N ASN A 239 -1.80 15.85 -3.18
CA ASN A 239 -0.58 16.01 -2.39
C ASN A 239 0.48 14.95 -2.76
N ILE A 240 1.75 15.30 -2.60
CA ILE A 240 2.85 14.34 -2.57
C ILE A 240 2.69 13.46 -1.32
N GLU A 241 2.50 12.15 -1.51
CA GLU A 241 2.24 11.23 -0.39
C GLU A 241 3.45 11.02 0.49
N TYR A 242 4.63 10.86 -0.12
CA TYR A 242 5.89 10.50 0.53
C TYR A 242 6.83 11.71 0.56
N ILE A 243 6.51 12.68 1.40
CA ILE A 243 7.21 13.96 1.50
C ILE A 243 8.68 13.77 1.89
N LYS A 244 9.00 12.78 2.74
CA LYS A 244 10.39 12.52 3.14
C LYS A 244 11.25 12.03 1.97
N GLN A 245 10.72 11.12 1.15
CA GLN A 245 11.38 10.73 -0.09
C GLN A 245 11.55 11.94 -1.00
N PHE A 246 10.48 12.69 -1.23
CA PHE A 246 10.52 13.87 -2.10
C PHE A 246 11.60 14.87 -1.69
N ARG A 247 11.68 15.23 -0.41
CA ARG A 247 12.70 16.14 0.11
C ARG A 247 14.12 15.61 -0.12
N LYS A 248 14.35 14.31 0.13
CA LYS A 248 15.65 13.68 -0.12
C LYS A 248 16.04 13.71 -1.60
N LEU A 249 15.07 13.52 -2.50
CA LEU A 249 15.33 13.56 -3.94
C LEU A 249 15.58 14.97 -4.48
N GLN A 250 15.09 16.02 -3.80
CA GLN A 250 15.40 17.41 -4.16
C GLN A 250 16.87 17.78 -3.90
N GLU A 251 17.55 17.04 -3.02
CA GLU A 251 18.96 17.24 -2.70
C GLU A 251 19.90 16.61 -3.75
N ILE A 252 19.37 15.79 -4.66
CA ILE A 252 20.16 14.98 -5.61
C ILE A 252 19.95 15.50 -7.04
N GLY A 253 21.04 15.77 -7.76
CA GLY A 253 21.00 16.12 -9.19
C GLY A 253 20.69 14.91 -10.09
N ASN A 254 20.18 15.15 -11.31
CA ASN A 254 19.88 14.10 -12.31
C ASN A 254 18.79 13.07 -11.91
N ILE A 255 17.82 13.46 -11.07
CA ILE A 255 16.65 12.66 -10.74
C ILE A 255 15.38 13.43 -11.14
N ILE A 256 14.42 12.74 -11.75
CA ILE A 256 13.09 13.31 -12.01
C ILE A 256 12.28 13.44 -10.71
N GLN A 257 11.40 14.42 -10.66
CA GLN A 257 10.67 14.72 -9.43
C GLN A 257 9.24 14.15 -9.49
N PRO A 258 8.69 13.61 -8.41
CA PRO A 258 7.34 13.06 -8.40
C PRO A 258 6.32 14.15 -8.72
N ILE A 259 5.41 13.87 -9.64
CA ILE A 259 4.36 14.75 -10.13
C ILE A 259 3.07 14.50 -9.35
N THR A 260 2.36 15.58 -9.02
CA THR A 260 1.00 15.53 -8.44
C THR A 260 -0.05 15.85 -9.49
N ASN A 261 -1.22 15.25 -9.40
CA ASN A 261 -2.34 15.58 -10.29
C ASN A 261 -3.31 16.55 -9.59
N THR A 262 -3.19 17.85 -9.86
CA THR A 262 -4.03 18.92 -9.30
C THR A 262 -5.14 19.40 -10.23
N ASN A 263 -5.27 18.84 -11.43
CA ASN A 263 -6.13 19.39 -12.48
C ASN A 263 -7.62 19.14 -12.24
N GLY A 264 -8.35 20.15 -11.76
CA GLY A 264 -9.81 20.22 -11.77
C GLY A 264 -10.41 20.73 -10.45
N VAL A 265 -11.45 21.56 -10.53
CA VAL A 265 -12.24 22.01 -9.38
C VAL A 265 -13.40 21.04 -9.21
N GLU A 266 -13.44 20.31 -8.11
CA GLU A 266 -14.57 19.45 -7.75
C GLU A 266 -15.07 19.82 -6.35
N GLU A 267 -16.38 19.78 -6.16
CA GLU A 267 -17.00 20.08 -4.87
C GLU A 267 -16.81 18.93 -3.88
N ASN A 268 -16.75 19.27 -2.59
CA ASN A 268 -16.66 18.32 -1.46
C ASN A 268 -15.54 17.27 -1.55
N ILE A 269 -14.38 17.63 -2.12
CA ILE A 269 -13.18 16.79 -2.09
C ILE A 269 -12.73 16.55 -0.65
N LEU A 270 -12.38 15.31 -0.33
CA LEU A 270 -11.71 14.93 0.91
C LEU A 270 -10.21 14.73 0.62
N ASN A 271 -9.34 15.49 1.29
CA ASN A 271 -7.90 15.40 1.08
C ASN A 271 -7.32 14.24 1.89
N ASN A 272 -6.10 13.85 1.55
CA ASN A 272 -5.32 12.93 2.38
C ASN A 272 -5.17 13.50 3.81
N MET A 273 -5.42 12.65 4.81
CA MET A 273 -5.37 12.97 6.24
C MET A 273 -6.42 13.98 6.73
N ASP A 274 -7.47 14.25 5.96
CA ASP A 274 -8.67 14.89 6.53
C ASP A 274 -9.30 13.95 7.59
N HIS A 275 -9.80 14.54 8.67
CA HIS A 275 -10.36 13.79 9.81
C HIS A 275 -11.79 14.20 10.13
N PHE A 276 -12.64 13.24 10.48
CA PHE A 276 -13.90 13.50 11.17
C PHE A 276 -13.75 13.09 12.62
N ILE A 277 -13.92 14.03 13.55
CA ILE A 277 -13.74 13.77 14.99
C ILE A 277 -15.04 14.09 15.71
N TYR A 278 -15.51 13.16 16.55
CA TYR A 278 -16.63 13.43 17.42
C TYR A 278 -16.33 14.60 18.36
N SER A 279 -17.20 15.61 18.32
CA SER A 279 -17.13 16.76 19.21
C SER A 279 -18.43 16.86 20.01
N LYS A 280 -18.28 16.82 21.34
CA LYS A 280 -19.39 17.01 22.27
C LYS A 280 -20.05 18.39 22.12
N GLU A 281 -19.30 19.41 21.72
CA GLU A 281 -19.78 20.79 21.53
C GLU A 281 -20.90 20.87 20.50
N VAL A 282 -20.72 20.19 19.36
CA VAL A 282 -21.69 20.17 18.26
C VAL A 282 -22.56 18.91 18.27
N SER A 283 -22.33 18.02 19.24
CA SER A 283 -23.00 16.71 19.34
C SER A 283 -22.95 15.90 18.04
N ASP A 284 -21.83 15.99 17.31
CA ASP A 284 -21.68 15.38 16.00
C ASP A 284 -20.20 15.19 15.62
N LEU A 285 -19.94 14.54 14.49
CA LEU A 285 -18.62 14.51 13.86
C LEU A 285 -18.30 15.86 13.19
N LYS A 286 -17.16 16.46 13.56
CA LYS A 286 -16.60 17.66 12.94
C LYS A 286 -15.52 17.27 11.93
N LEU A 287 -15.64 17.74 10.70
CA LEU A 287 -14.58 17.64 9.70
C LEU A 287 -13.46 18.64 10.02
N ILE A 288 -12.24 18.12 10.15
CA ILE A 288 -10.99 18.84 10.35
C ILE A 288 -10.13 18.57 9.11
N ARG A 289 -9.78 19.65 8.41
CA ARG A 289 -8.98 19.58 7.18
C ARG A 289 -7.50 19.49 7.52
N ASN A 290 -6.78 18.66 6.77
CA ASN A 290 -5.32 18.69 6.77
C ASN A 290 -4.84 19.85 5.90
N GLU A 291 -4.20 20.84 6.53
CA GLU A 291 -3.69 22.04 5.85
C GLU A 291 -2.38 21.80 5.10
N THR A 292 -1.69 20.67 5.35
CA THR A 292 -0.41 20.37 4.71
C THR A 292 -0.64 19.87 3.29
N LYS A 293 -0.45 20.74 2.30
CA LYS A 293 -0.40 20.39 0.87
C LYS A 293 0.99 20.64 0.31
N VAL A 294 1.66 19.58 -0.12
CA VAL A 294 2.91 19.66 -0.88
C VAL A 294 2.59 19.19 -2.29
N VAL A 295 2.80 20.06 -3.27
CA VAL A 295 2.42 19.85 -4.67
C VAL A 295 3.66 20.01 -5.54
N ASN A 296 3.77 19.23 -6.60
CA ASN A 296 4.77 19.42 -7.64
C ASN A 296 4.12 19.28 -9.02
N GLU A 297 3.96 20.41 -9.71
CA GLU A 297 3.34 20.50 -11.03
C GLU A 297 4.37 20.49 -12.18
N ARG A 298 5.64 20.19 -11.88
CA ARG A 298 6.67 20.09 -12.92
C ARG A 298 6.37 18.93 -13.87
N THR A 299 6.71 19.14 -15.14
CA THR A 299 6.73 18.07 -16.13
C THR A 299 8.11 17.44 -16.17
N ASN A 300 8.16 16.11 -16.20
CA ASN A 300 9.39 15.36 -16.40
C ASN A 300 9.60 15.10 -17.90
N SER A 301 10.85 15.26 -18.36
CA SER A 301 11.27 14.90 -19.72
C SER A 301 12.08 13.61 -19.69
N PHE A 302 11.82 12.73 -20.65
CA PHE A 302 12.48 11.43 -20.73
C PHE A 302 13.27 11.32 -22.04
N PRO A 303 14.48 10.74 -22.02
CA PRO A 303 15.22 10.35 -23.22
C PRO A 303 14.43 9.32 -24.06
N LYS A 304 14.90 9.04 -25.29
CA LYS A 304 14.28 8.01 -26.15
C LYS A 304 14.48 6.59 -25.62
N LYS A 305 15.65 6.33 -25.04
CA LYS A 305 16.06 5.06 -24.45
C LYS A 305 16.60 5.34 -23.05
N TYR A 306 16.03 4.72 -22.04
CA TYR A 306 16.41 4.95 -20.65
C TYR A 306 16.05 3.78 -19.73
N LEU A 307 16.79 3.65 -18.63
CA LEU A 307 16.37 2.90 -17.45
C LEU A 307 15.89 3.89 -16.40
N LEU A 308 14.70 3.66 -15.85
CA LEU A 308 14.13 4.41 -14.74
C LEU A 308 14.03 3.50 -13.52
N PHE A 309 14.76 3.85 -12.46
CA PHE A 309 14.71 3.13 -11.19
C PHE A 309 13.49 3.60 -10.40
N LEU A 310 12.38 2.87 -10.48
CA LEU A 310 11.14 3.21 -9.81
C LEU A 310 11.23 2.98 -8.29
N GLY A 311 12.01 1.98 -7.88
CA GLY A 311 12.31 1.72 -6.48
C GLY A 311 13.64 0.99 -6.30
N THR A 312 14.30 1.31 -5.19
CA THR A 312 15.72 0.97 -4.97
C THR A 312 16.02 0.43 -3.57
N GLY A 313 15.00 0.16 -2.75
CA GLY A 313 15.16 -0.31 -1.37
C GLY A 313 14.81 -1.79 -1.21
N CYS A 314 15.38 -2.42 -0.19
CA CYS A 314 15.13 -3.83 0.13
C CYS A 314 14.02 -4.06 1.17
N ALA A 315 13.45 -5.27 1.15
CA ALA A 315 12.56 -5.94 2.10
C ALA A 315 11.25 -5.22 2.45
N VAL A 316 11.35 -4.03 3.03
CA VAL A 316 10.21 -3.28 3.56
C VAL A 316 10.32 -1.85 3.03
N PRO A 317 9.33 -1.34 2.28
CA PRO A 317 9.37 0.03 1.81
C PRO A 317 9.53 0.99 2.99
N ALA A 318 10.53 1.87 2.95
CA ALA A 318 10.71 2.88 3.99
C ALA A 318 10.39 4.29 3.48
N LYS A 319 10.68 5.27 4.34
CA LYS A 319 10.35 6.68 4.13
C LYS A 319 11.03 7.28 2.89
N THR A 320 12.16 6.71 2.44
CA THR A 320 13.01 7.31 1.41
C THR A 320 13.18 6.48 0.14
N ARG A 321 12.93 5.17 0.17
CA ARG A 321 13.05 4.27 -1.00
C ARG A 321 11.85 3.32 -1.07
N ALA A 322 11.28 3.19 -2.25
CA ALA A 322 10.33 2.15 -2.63
C ALA A 322 11.07 0.83 -2.84
N THR A 323 10.33 -0.27 -2.89
CA THR A 323 10.85 -1.62 -3.16
C THR A 323 11.27 -1.78 -4.63
N SER A 324 12.12 -2.77 -4.91
CA SER A 324 12.73 -3.01 -6.23
C SER A 324 11.75 -2.95 -7.40
N SER A 325 12.00 -2.02 -8.32
CA SER A 325 11.41 -2.04 -9.65
C SER A 325 12.20 -1.11 -10.59
N ILE A 326 12.53 -1.62 -11.78
CA ILE A 326 13.31 -0.89 -12.78
C ILE A 326 12.60 -1.00 -14.13
N LEU A 327 12.27 0.14 -14.72
CA LEU A 327 11.63 0.23 -16.03
C LEU A 327 12.68 0.56 -17.10
N LEU A 328 12.91 -0.36 -18.02
CA LEU A 328 13.64 -0.07 -19.26
C LEU A 328 12.63 0.40 -20.32
N GLN A 329 12.90 1.54 -20.94
CA GLN A 329 12.14 2.05 -22.07
C GLN A 329 13.06 2.19 -23.29
N ASN A 330 12.59 1.74 -24.44
CA ASN A 330 13.24 1.98 -25.74
C ASN A 330 12.18 2.13 -26.83
N ASP A 331 12.02 3.34 -27.36
CA ASP A 331 11.19 3.64 -28.53
C ASP A 331 9.77 3.02 -28.52
N GLY A 332 9.04 3.17 -27.40
CA GLY A 332 7.67 2.66 -27.27
C GLY A 332 7.58 1.17 -26.89
N TYR A 333 8.69 0.59 -26.45
CA TYR A 333 8.79 -0.76 -25.92
C TYR A 333 9.38 -0.73 -24.52
N SER A 334 8.68 -1.31 -23.53
CA SER A 334 9.16 -1.36 -22.15
C SER A 334 9.33 -2.77 -21.62
N ILE A 335 10.31 -2.90 -20.73
CA ILE A 335 10.56 -4.09 -19.91
C ILE A 335 10.60 -3.64 -18.45
N LEU A 336 10.00 -4.42 -17.56
CA LEU A 336 10.12 -4.22 -16.13
C LEU A 336 11.01 -5.31 -15.52
N LEU A 337 12.01 -4.92 -14.75
CA LEU A 337 12.83 -5.81 -13.92
C LEU A 337 12.37 -5.63 -12.47
N ASP A 338 11.81 -6.70 -11.92
CA ASP A 338 11.09 -6.72 -10.65
C ASP A 338 9.93 -5.70 -10.56
N CYS A 339 8.95 -6.03 -9.73
CA CYS A 339 7.71 -5.30 -9.59
C CYS A 339 7.28 -5.29 -8.13
N GLY A 340 8.09 -4.65 -7.29
CA GLY A 340 7.79 -4.46 -5.86
C GLY A 340 6.52 -3.64 -5.62
N GLU A 341 6.08 -3.60 -4.36
CA GLU A 341 4.90 -2.86 -3.92
C GLU A 341 4.97 -1.36 -4.32
N ASP A 342 3.83 -0.80 -4.74
CA ASP A 342 3.62 0.57 -5.19
C ASP A 342 4.33 0.93 -6.51
N THR A 343 4.73 -0.06 -7.33
CA THR A 343 5.34 0.18 -8.65
C THR A 343 4.47 1.06 -9.55
N ILE A 344 3.16 0.80 -9.62
CA ILE A 344 2.23 1.61 -10.42
C ILE A 344 2.11 3.04 -9.88
N GLY A 345 2.19 3.22 -8.56
CA GLY A 345 2.20 4.54 -7.95
C GLY A 345 3.49 5.28 -8.24
N GLN A 346 4.64 4.61 -8.20
CA GLN A 346 5.92 5.20 -8.61
C GLN A 346 5.87 5.62 -10.09
N ILE A 347 5.30 4.81 -10.98
CA ILE A 347 5.08 5.18 -12.38
C ILE A 347 4.20 6.43 -12.48
N LYS A 348 3.06 6.46 -11.79
CA LYS A 348 2.17 7.62 -11.80
C LYS A 348 2.86 8.88 -11.25
N ARG A 349 3.74 8.75 -10.26
CA ARG A 349 4.57 9.85 -9.74
C ARG A 349 5.64 10.28 -10.76
N ALA A 350 6.26 9.36 -11.47
CA ALA A 350 7.26 9.68 -12.49
C ALA A 350 6.65 10.39 -13.72
N TYR A 351 5.52 9.89 -14.23
CA TYR A 351 4.95 10.33 -15.51
C TYR A 351 3.70 11.21 -15.38
N GLY A 352 3.11 11.31 -14.18
CA GLY A 352 1.80 11.95 -13.93
C GLY A 352 0.59 11.11 -14.36
N ASN A 353 0.82 9.98 -15.02
CA ASN A 353 -0.18 9.02 -15.52
C ASN A 353 0.45 7.63 -15.69
N CYS A 354 -0.35 6.65 -16.12
CA CYS A 354 0.11 5.26 -16.33
C CYS A 354 0.27 4.90 -17.83
N ASN A 355 0.32 5.87 -18.76
CA ASN A 355 0.31 5.58 -20.20
C ASN A 355 1.53 4.77 -20.65
N ILE A 356 2.67 4.92 -19.96
CA ILE A 356 3.89 4.14 -20.21
C ILE A 356 3.68 2.62 -20.01
N ILE A 357 2.68 2.20 -19.24
CA ILE A 357 2.32 0.78 -19.10
C ILE A 357 1.85 0.18 -20.42
N GLN A 358 1.31 1.00 -21.33
CA GLN A 358 0.85 0.50 -22.63
C GLN A 358 2.00 0.13 -23.58
N THR A 359 3.22 0.56 -23.27
CA THR A 359 4.44 0.15 -24.00
C THR A 359 5.09 -1.10 -23.40
N LEU A 360 4.64 -1.56 -22.23
CA LEU A 360 5.16 -2.75 -21.56
C LEU A 360 4.90 -4.02 -22.39
N ARG A 361 5.89 -4.90 -22.44
CA ARG A 361 5.83 -6.21 -23.13
C ARG A 361 6.26 -7.36 -22.25
N VAL A 362 7.29 -7.14 -21.42
CA VAL A 362 7.87 -8.16 -20.56
C VAL A 362 8.02 -7.64 -19.14
N ILE A 363 7.66 -8.48 -18.17
CA ILE A 363 8.02 -8.32 -16.76
C ILE A 363 8.89 -9.51 -16.38
N TYR A 364 10.12 -9.24 -16.00
CA TYR A 364 11.04 -10.23 -15.44
C TYR A 364 11.03 -10.11 -13.92
N LEU A 365 10.84 -11.23 -13.22
CA LEU A 365 11.00 -11.33 -11.78
C LEU A 365 12.22 -12.19 -11.44
N SER A 366 13.12 -11.61 -10.65
CA SER A 366 14.34 -12.28 -10.17
C SER A 366 14.03 -13.46 -9.24
N HIS A 367 13.02 -13.32 -8.37
CA HIS A 367 12.52 -14.34 -7.45
C HIS A 367 11.15 -13.96 -6.84
N SER A 368 10.61 -14.82 -5.98
CA SER A 368 9.27 -14.65 -5.38
C SER A 368 9.22 -13.89 -4.05
N HIS A 369 10.28 -13.23 -3.60
CA HIS A 369 10.15 -12.42 -2.38
C HIS A 369 9.21 -11.22 -2.60
N PRO A 370 8.38 -10.88 -1.58
CA PRO A 370 7.33 -9.86 -1.71
C PRO A 370 7.80 -8.50 -2.25
N ASP A 371 8.97 -8.03 -1.82
CA ASP A 371 9.56 -6.76 -2.24
C ASP A 371 9.98 -6.72 -3.72
N HIS A 372 9.93 -7.84 -4.43
CA HIS A 372 10.21 -7.92 -5.86
C HIS A 372 8.95 -8.19 -6.70
N MET A 373 7.80 -8.49 -6.11
CA MET A 373 6.63 -8.96 -6.89
C MET A 373 5.25 -8.43 -6.46
N LEU A 374 5.10 -7.80 -5.29
CA LEU A 374 3.77 -7.40 -4.80
C LEU A 374 3.06 -6.34 -5.66
N GLY A 375 3.78 -5.58 -6.49
CA GLY A 375 3.17 -4.63 -7.44
C GLY A 375 2.69 -5.25 -8.74
N LEU A 376 2.97 -6.53 -8.98
CA LEU A 376 2.70 -7.18 -10.26
C LEU A 376 1.22 -7.17 -10.65
N VAL A 377 0.33 -7.44 -9.68
CA VAL A 377 -1.13 -7.48 -9.91
C VAL A 377 -1.63 -6.12 -10.40
N ALA A 378 -1.23 -5.03 -9.74
CA ALA A 378 -1.68 -3.69 -10.09
C ALA A 378 -1.12 -3.24 -11.44
N VAL A 379 0.13 -3.59 -11.76
CA VAL A 379 0.71 -3.31 -13.09
C VAL A 379 -0.04 -4.07 -14.17
N LEU A 380 -0.29 -5.38 -14.01
CA LEU A 380 -0.97 -6.18 -15.03
C LEU A 380 -2.41 -5.72 -15.26
N MET A 381 -3.13 -5.31 -14.21
CA MET A 381 -4.50 -4.78 -14.34
C MET A 381 -4.60 -3.47 -15.12
N GLU A 382 -3.52 -2.70 -15.20
CA GLU A 382 -3.44 -1.47 -15.99
C GLU A 382 -3.03 -1.73 -17.46
N THR A 383 -2.63 -2.95 -17.80
CA THR A 383 -2.19 -3.32 -19.15
C THR A 383 -3.36 -3.65 -20.07
N LYS A 384 -3.23 -3.29 -21.35
CA LYS A 384 -4.18 -3.69 -22.41
C LYS A 384 -3.61 -4.74 -23.37
N ASN A 385 -2.28 -4.85 -23.43
CA ASN A 385 -1.59 -5.81 -24.28
C ASN A 385 -1.36 -7.12 -23.53
N GLU A 386 -1.14 -8.21 -24.26
CA GLU A 386 -0.64 -9.44 -23.64
C GLU A 386 0.79 -9.23 -23.11
N ILE A 387 1.00 -9.46 -21.81
CA ILE A 387 2.29 -9.29 -21.15
C ILE A 387 2.97 -10.63 -20.92
N THR A 388 4.26 -10.73 -21.22
CA THR A 388 5.08 -11.89 -20.82
C THR A 388 5.58 -11.69 -19.41
N VAL A 389 5.20 -12.59 -18.50
CA VAL A 389 5.75 -12.64 -17.15
C VAL A 389 6.76 -13.78 -17.09
N ILE A 390 8.02 -13.44 -16.84
CA ILE A 390 9.11 -14.40 -16.66
C ILE A 390 9.41 -14.48 -15.17
N GLY A 391 9.36 -15.67 -14.59
CA GLY A 391 9.61 -15.86 -13.17
C GLY A 391 9.46 -17.30 -12.72
N SER A 392 9.37 -17.53 -11.42
CA SER A 392 9.18 -18.86 -10.85
C SER A 392 7.71 -19.28 -10.78
N GLN A 393 7.43 -20.58 -10.77
CA GLN A 393 6.06 -21.10 -10.60
C GLN A 393 5.38 -20.63 -9.30
N LEU A 394 6.13 -20.15 -8.30
CA LEU A 394 5.56 -19.55 -7.10
C LEU A 394 4.81 -18.25 -7.44
N VAL A 395 5.40 -17.42 -8.30
CA VAL A 395 4.76 -16.22 -8.85
C VAL A 395 3.52 -16.59 -9.67
N GLU A 396 3.62 -17.59 -10.55
CA GLU A 396 2.47 -17.99 -11.37
C GLU A 396 1.28 -18.44 -10.51
N LYS A 397 1.55 -19.24 -9.47
CA LYS A 397 0.52 -19.67 -8.51
C LYS A 397 -0.06 -18.49 -7.74
N TYR A 398 0.76 -17.50 -7.38
CA TYR A 398 0.27 -16.27 -6.79
C TYR A 398 -0.71 -15.55 -7.70
N LEU A 399 -0.30 -15.27 -8.94
CA LEU A 399 -1.11 -14.53 -9.91
C LEU A 399 -2.44 -15.19 -10.20
N LYS A 400 -2.50 -16.53 -10.19
CA LYS A 400 -3.74 -17.30 -10.38
C LYS A 400 -4.79 -17.08 -9.27
N ASN A 401 -4.45 -16.40 -8.16
CA ASN A 401 -5.43 -15.96 -7.16
C ASN A 401 -6.24 -14.73 -7.61
N PHE A 402 -5.76 -14.03 -8.64
CA PHE A 402 -6.37 -12.79 -9.12
C PHE A 402 -6.99 -13.01 -10.49
N ASN A 403 -8.09 -12.31 -10.75
CA ASN A 403 -8.77 -12.36 -12.05
C ASN A 403 -8.10 -11.40 -13.04
N ILE A 404 -6.88 -11.72 -13.46
CA ILE A 404 -6.07 -10.91 -14.39
C ILE A 404 -6.07 -11.56 -15.77
N ALA A 405 -6.50 -10.82 -16.79
CA ALA A 405 -6.47 -11.25 -18.18
C ALA A 405 -5.14 -10.86 -18.87
N ASN A 406 -4.89 -11.44 -20.05
CA ASN A 406 -3.87 -10.98 -21.00
C ASN A 406 -2.42 -11.05 -20.49
N TRP A 407 -2.02 -12.20 -19.96
CA TRP A 407 -0.61 -12.48 -19.69
C TRP A 407 -0.25 -13.92 -20.03
N LYS A 408 1.01 -14.13 -20.42
CA LYS A 408 1.62 -15.45 -20.61
C LYS A 408 2.78 -15.62 -19.65
N PHE A 409 3.00 -16.85 -19.21
CA PHE A 409 4.03 -17.16 -18.23
C PHE A 409 5.19 -17.95 -18.83
N ILE A 410 6.41 -17.58 -18.46
CA ILE A 410 7.64 -18.32 -18.78
C ILE A 410 8.29 -18.74 -17.46
N ASP A 411 8.35 -20.06 -17.23
CA ASP A 411 9.01 -20.61 -16.06
C ASP A 411 10.53 -20.56 -16.22
N ILE A 412 11.17 -19.77 -15.37
CA ILE A 412 12.62 -19.55 -15.38
C ILE A 412 13.42 -20.78 -14.93
N PHE A 413 12.79 -21.74 -14.24
CA PHE A 413 13.49 -22.97 -13.83
C PHE A 413 13.82 -23.90 -14.99
N THR A 414 12.97 -23.92 -16.01
CA THR A 414 13.09 -24.79 -17.18
C THR A 414 13.68 -24.08 -18.39
N THR A 415 14.04 -22.81 -18.24
CA THR A 415 14.44 -21.93 -19.34
C THR A 415 15.79 -21.31 -19.00
N THR A 416 16.83 -21.61 -19.78
CA THR A 416 18.16 -20.99 -19.63
C THR A 416 18.34 -19.77 -20.52
N GLU A 417 17.62 -19.73 -21.64
CA GLU A 417 17.57 -18.60 -22.56
C GLU A 417 16.15 -18.45 -23.10
N TYR A 418 15.67 -17.21 -23.22
CA TYR A 418 14.37 -16.88 -23.77
C TYR A 418 14.49 -15.74 -24.78
N ASN A 419 14.13 -16.04 -26.02
CA ASN A 419 14.03 -15.06 -27.10
C ASN A 419 12.56 -14.61 -27.17
N HIS A 420 12.29 -13.36 -26.80
CA HIS A 420 10.93 -12.83 -26.86
C HIS A 420 10.56 -12.44 -28.29
N ASP A 421 11.48 -11.75 -28.97
CA ASP A 421 11.45 -11.37 -30.38
C ASP A 421 12.88 -11.19 -30.91
N ASP A 422 13.04 -10.77 -32.18
CA ASP A 422 14.35 -10.59 -32.83
C ASP A 422 15.27 -9.56 -32.15
N ASN A 423 14.70 -8.71 -31.29
CA ASN A 423 15.42 -7.60 -30.65
C ASN A 423 15.63 -7.82 -29.15
N LEU A 424 15.00 -8.83 -28.54
CA LEU A 424 15.00 -9.03 -27.09
C LEU A 424 15.26 -10.48 -26.68
N THR A 425 16.41 -10.70 -26.06
CA THR A 425 16.85 -11.99 -25.52
C THR A 425 17.18 -11.88 -24.04
N PHE A 426 16.80 -12.91 -23.28
CA PHE A 426 17.16 -13.09 -21.88
C PHE A 426 17.97 -14.36 -21.69
N GLN A 427 18.98 -14.31 -20.83
CA GLN A 427 19.74 -15.47 -20.36
C GLN A 427 19.64 -15.55 -18.84
N PHE A 428 19.41 -16.74 -18.31
CA PHE A 428 19.14 -16.95 -16.89
C PHE A 428 20.16 -17.89 -16.25
N ALA A 429 20.55 -17.57 -15.02
CA ALA A 429 21.39 -18.45 -14.20
C ALA A 429 20.92 -18.39 -12.74
N ARG A 430 20.99 -19.50 -12.01
CA ARG A 430 20.58 -19.50 -10.59
C ARG A 430 21.51 -18.62 -9.74
N SER A 431 20.93 -17.82 -8.86
CA SER A 431 21.66 -17.06 -7.85
C SER A 431 21.66 -17.78 -6.50
N VAL A 432 22.53 -17.34 -5.58
CA VAL A 432 22.56 -17.81 -4.20
C VAL A 432 21.82 -16.81 -3.34
N HIS A 433 20.51 -17.02 -3.17
CA HIS A 433 19.65 -16.22 -2.30
C HIS A 433 18.46 -17.03 -1.74
N ASN A 434 17.40 -17.19 -2.54
CA ASN A 434 16.29 -18.12 -2.32
C ASN A 434 16.35 -19.28 -3.33
N ILE A 435 15.55 -20.33 -3.10
CA ILE A 435 15.52 -21.51 -3.99
C ILE A 435 15.12 -21.17 -5.43
N ASP A 436 14.37 -20.08 -5.62
CA ASP A 436 13.87 -19.59 -6.90
C ASP A 436 14.49 -18.28 -7.37
N SER A 437 15.70 -17.97 -6.91
CA SER A 437 16.43 -16.77 -7.30
C SER A 437 17.33 -16.97 -8.51
N PHE A 438 17.28 -15.99 -9.42
CA PHE A 438 17.99 -16.01 -10.69
C PHE A 438 18.66 -14.67 -10.98
N PHE A 439 19.83 -14.76 -11.59
CA PHE A 439 20.45 -13.72 -12.38
C PHE A 439 19.81 -13.66 -13.77
N THR A 440 19.88 -12.48 -14.40
CA THR A 440 19.58 -12.36 -15.83
C THR A 440 20.59 -11.49 -16.55
N THR A 441 20.89 -11.84 -17.81
CA THR A 441 21.49 -10.94 -18.78
C THR A 441 20.49 -10.74 -19.91
N VAL A 442 20.31 -9.49 -20.32
CA VAL A 442 19.33 -9.06 -21.31
C VAL A 442 20.06 -8.35 -22.44
N GLU A 443 19.81 -8.80 -23.66
CA GLU A 443 20.24 -8.11 -24.87
C GLU A 443 19.00 -7.49 -25.53
N PHE A 444 19.02 -6.16 -25.67
CA PHE A 444 17.90 -5.40 -26.21
C PHE A 444 18.35 -4.31 -27.19
N ASN A 445 18.06 -4.50 -28.49
CA ASN A 445 18.48 -3.59 -29.56
C ASN A 445 19.98 -3.22 -29.47
N ASN A 446 20.85 -4.24 -29.46
CA ASN A 446 22.32 -4.12 -29.34
C ASN A 446 22.85 -3.51 -28.03
N PHE A 447 22.01 -3.37 -27.00
CA PHE A 447 22.46 -3.00 -25.66
C PHE A 447 22.35 -4.20 -24.74
N ARG A 448 23.44 -4.57 -24.09
CA ARG A 448 23.52 -5.74 -23.23
C ARG A 448 23.72 -5.32 -21.79
N PHE A 449 22.77 -5.66 -20.93
CA PHE A 449 22.88 -5.40 -19.50
C PHE A 449 22.59 -6.65 -18.67
N SER A 450 23.10 -6.65 -17.45
CA SER A 450 22.89 -7.73 -16.48
C SER A 450 22.19 -7.21 -15.24
N TYR A 451 21.38 -8.05 -14.61
CA TYR A 451 20.67 -7.75 -13.38
C TYR A 451 20.80 -8.91 -12.39
N SER A 452 21.25 -8.60 -11.17
CA SER A 452 21.58 -9.61 -10.18
C SER A 452 20.34 -10.20 -9.47
N GLY A 453 19.24 -9.46 -9.39
CA GLY A 453 18.26 -9.69 -8.33
C GLY A 453 18.95 -9.65 -6.95
N ASP A 454 18.48 -10.47 -6.02
CA ASP A 454 19.15 -10.68 -4.74
C ASP A 454 20.14 -11.84 -4.80
N CYS A 455 21.32 -11.63 -4.22
CA CYS A 455 22.40 -12.60 -4.28
C CYS A 455 23.55 -12.36 -3.29
N ARG A 456 24.24 -13.45 -2.97
CA ARG A 456 25.68 -13.42 -2.64
C ARG A 456 26.53 -13.15 -3.90
N PRO A 457 27.72 -12.52 -3.76
CA PRO A 457 28.64 -12.30 -4.86
C PRO A 457 28.99 -13.62 -5.54
N SER A 458 28.94 -13.62 -6.87
CA SER A 458 29.00 -14.85 -7.66
C SER A 458 29.90 -14.69 -8.88
N LYS A 459 30.90 -15.57 -9.01
CA LYS A 459 31.72 -15.67 -10.23
C LYS A 459 30.87 -16.00 -11.47
N LEU A 460 29.82 -16.80 -11.29
CA LEU A 460 28.86 -17.11 -12.35
C LEU A 460 28.17 -15.82 -12.84
N PHE A 461 27.82 -14.90 -11.94
CA PHE A 461 27.25 -13.62 -12.36
C PHE A 461 28.28 -12.75 -13.07
N ALA A 462 29.54 -12.73 -12.61
CA ALA A 462 30.62 -12.04 -13.33
C ALA A 462 30.79 -12.58 -14.77
N GLU A 463 30.72 -13.90 -14.94
CA GLU A 463 30.80 -14.56 -16.26
C GLU A 463 29.59 -14.25 -17.15
N LEU A 464 28.37 -14.33 -16.59
CA LEU A 464 27.12 -14.01 -17.29
C LEU A 464 27.07 -12.53 -17.71
N SER A 465 27.69 -11.66 -16.92
CA SER A 465 27.74 -10.21 -17.13
C SER A 465 28.95 -9.76 -17.96
N ARG A 466 29.75 -10.72 -18.47
CA ARG A 466 31.00 -10.41 -19.17
C ARG A 466 30.79 -9.42 -20.31
N ASP A 467 31.56 -8.33 -20.32
CA ASP A 467 31.51 -7.28 -21.35
C ASP A 467 30.12 -6.66 -21.57
N CYS A 468 29.23 -6.69 -20.57
CA CYS A 468 27.97 -5.96 -20.64
C CYS A 468 28.20 -4.44 -20.63
N ASP A 469 27.36 -3.69 -21.35
CA ASP A 469 27.33 -2.23 -21.32
C ASP A 469 26.98 -1.71 -19.93
N LEU A 470 26.14 -2.44 -19.20
CA LEU A 470 25.71 -2.11 -17.86
C LEU A 470 25.55 -3.36 -16.98
N MET A 471 26.06 -3.30 -15.75
CA MET A 471 25.73 -4.22 -14.67
C MET A 471 24.86 -3.51 -13.64
N ILE A 472 23.71 -4.10 -13.31
CA ILE A 472 22.87 -3.68 -12.20
C ILE A 472 23.01 -4.73 -11.10
N HIS A 473 23.61 -4.34 -9.98
CA HIS A 473 23.91 -5.26 -8.87
C HIS A 473 23.24 -4.80 -7.58
N GLU A 474 22.72 -5.74 -6.79
CA GLU A 474 22.26 -5.46 -5.44
C GLU A 474 23.41 -5.06 -4.53
N ARG A 475 23.13 -4.13 -3.62
CA ARG A 475 24.04 -3.68 -2.57
C ARG A 475 23.22 -3.46 -1.31
N THR A 476 22.67 -4.56 -0.79
CA THR A 476 21.81 -4.51 0.38
C THR A 476 22.53 -3.92 1.59
N PHE A 477 23.78 -4.29 1.80
CA PHE A 477 24.54 -3.91 2.99
C PHE A 477 25.78 -3.08 2.66
N ASP A 478 26.20 -2.26 3.63
CA ASP A 478 27.57 -1.73 3.64
C ASP A 478 28.56 -2.81 4.11
N ASP A 479 29.86 -2.56 3.91
CA ASP A 479 30.91 -3.52 4.25
C ASP A 479 31.02 -3.80 5.77
N MET A 480 30.53 -2.89 6.63
CA MET A 480 30.49 -3.12 8.08
C MET A 480 29.44 -4.17 8.47
N GLN A 481 28.52 -4.49 7.57
CA GLN A 481 27.42 -5.43 7.78
C GLN A 481 27.61 -6.77 7.05
N ILE A 482 28.87 -7.15 6.73
CA ILE A 482 29.20 -8.40 6.02
C ILE A 482 28.59 -9.65 6.66
N ASP A 483 28.60 -9.77 7.99
CA ASP A 483 28.01 -10.92 8.70
C ASP A 483 26.50 -11.03 8.44
N LYS A 484 25.83 -9.88 8.35
CA LYS A 484 24.41 -9.81 8.04
C LYS A 484 24.19 -10.18 6.58
N ALA A 485 24.98 -9.63 5.67
CA ALA A 485 24.94 -9.94 4.23
C ALA A 485 25.07 -11.45 3.98
N ILE A 486 26.05 -12.10 4.60
CA ILE A 486 26.23 -13.56 4.52
C ILE A 486 25.01 -14.29 5.09
N LYS A 487 24.54 -13.90 6.29
CA LYS A 487 23.41 -14.56 6.97
C LYS A 487 22.11 -14.48 6.18
N THR A 488 21.87 -13.39 5.46
CA THR A 488 20.64 -13.14 4.69
C THR A 488 20.84 -13.33 3.19
N ASN A 489 21.96 -13.92 2.76
CA ASN A 489 22.31 -14.16 1.36
C ASN A 489 22.22 -12.93 0.44
N HIS A 490 22.78 -11.81 0.89
CA HIS A 490 22.88 -10.55 0.14
C HIS A 490 24.33 -10.12 -0.03
N SER A 491 24.58 -9.07 -0.82
CA SER A 491 25.92 -8.53 -1.07
C SER A 491 26.20 -7.26 -0.28
N THR A 492 27.48 -7.09 0.06
CA THR A 492 28.04 -5.80 0.49
C THR A 492 28.50 -4.97 -0.72
N GLU A 493 28.95 -3.74 -0.47
CA GLU A 493 29.40 -2.83 -1.52
C GLU A 493 30.67 -3.33 -2.21
N SER A 494 31.71 -3.64 -1.43
CA SER A 494 32.97 -4.13 -1.98
C SER A 494 32.78 -5.43 -2.76
N GLU A 495 31.88 -6.30 -2.29
CA GLU A 495 31.56 -7.55 -2.98
C GLU A 495 30.90 -7.33 -4.35
N ALA A 496 29.92 -6.42 -4.45
CA ALA A 496 29.29 -6.07 -5.72
C ALA A 496 30.30 -5.44 -6.71
N ILE A 497 31.15 -4.53 -6.21
CA ILE A 497 32.20 -3.88 -7.00
C ILE A 497 33.24 -4.90 -7.50
N ASP A 498 33.59 -5.88 -6.69
CA ASP A 498 34.55 -6.92 -7.08
C ASP A 498 33.98 -7.84 -8.16
N ILE A 499 32.67 -8.12 -8.15
CA ILE A 499 31.99 -8.85 -9.25
C ILE A 499 31.99 -8.03 -10.53
N PHE A 500 31.72 -6.73 -10.45
CA PHE A 500 31.80 -5.81 -11.58
C PHE A 500 33.20 -5.74 -12.21
N LYS A 501 34.26 -5.67 -11.39
CA LYS A 501 35.64 -5.69 -11.91
C LYS A 501 35.96 -7.01 -12.64
N GLN A 502 35.42 -8.13 -12.16
CA GLN A 502 35.64 -9.44 -12.77
C GLN A 502 34.88 -9.64 -14.09
N SER A 503 33.75 -8.95 -14.28
CA SER A 503 32.95 -9.06 -15.50
C SER A 503 33.50 -8.22 -16.65
N ASN A 504 34.37 -7.23 -16.39
CA ASN A 504 34.77 -6.25 -17.40
C ASN A 504 33.56 -5.51 -18.03
N SER A 505 32.47 -5.35 -17.28
CA SER A 505 31.33 -4.55 -17.73
C SER A 505 31.72 -3.06 -17.77
N ARG A 506 31.09 -2.28 -18.66
CA ARG A 506 31.46 -0.87 -18.87
C ARG A 506 31.04 0.04 -17.71
N LYS A 507 29.87 -0.21 -17.11
CA LYS A 507 29.33 0.54 -15.96
C LYS A 507 28.62 -0.35 -14.95
N LEU A 508 28.56 0.13 -13.71
CA LEU A 508 27.87 -0.47 -12.58
C LEU A 508 26.85 0.51 -12.00
N ILE A 509 25.61 0.05 -11.82
CA ILE A 509 24.63 0.71 -10.98
C ILE A 509 24.30 -0.18 -9.79
N LEU A 510 24.49 0.35 -8.59
CA LEU A 510 24.13 -0.30 -7.34
C LEU A 510 22.68 0.04 -6.97
N THR A 511 21.91 -0.96 -6.57
CA THR A 511 20.51 -0.80 -6.15
C THR A 511 20.19 -1.70 -4.95
N HIS A 512 18.91 -1.77 -4.57
CA HIS A 512 18.40 -2.66 -3.53
C HIS A 512 19.00 -2.42 -2.13
N PHE A 513 19.06 -1.16 -1.71
CA PHE A 513 19.72 -0.74 -0.48
C PHE A 513 18.90 -1.06 0.78
N SER A 514 19.57 -1.52 1.85
CA SER A 514 18.94 -1.61 3.17
C SER A 514 18.58 -0.23 3.72
N GLN A 515 17.38 -0.13 4.29
CA GLN A 515 16.78 1.15 4.67
C GLN A 515 16.91 1.47 6.17
N ARG A 516 17.65 0.64 6.94
CA ARG A 516 17.75 0.77 8.41
C ARG A 516 18.86 1.71 8.88
N ASN A 517 19.84 2.02 8.02
CA ASN A 517 20.93 2.95 8.29
C ASN A 517 21.02 3.99 7.17
N GLU A 518 21.42 5.23 7.49
CA GLU A 518 21.82 6.18 6.46
C GLU A 518 23.05 5.62 5.73
N VAL A 519 22.91 5.46 4.42
CA VAL A 519 23.99 4.97 3.56
C VAL A 519 25.13 5.99 3.61
N LEU A 520 26.30 5.57 4.12
CA LEU A 520 27.54 6.28 3.86
C LEU A 520 27.80 6.18 2.35
N TYR A 521 27.87 7.33 1.69
CA TYR A 521 27.96 7.43 0.24
C TYR A 521 29.25 6.77 -0.27
N THR A 522 29.10 5.86 -1.23
CA THR A 522 30.18 5.35 -2.09
C THR A 522 30.91 6.53 -2.74
N GLU A 523 32.21 6.41 -3.01
CA GLU A 523 32.88 7.26 -3.99
C GLU A 523 32.24 7.00 -5.37
N VAL A 524 31.28 7.83 -5.75
CA VAL A 524 30.66 7.80 -7.07
C VAL A 524 31.74 8.15 -8.09
N THR A 525 31.92 7.27 -9.07
CA THR A 525 32.85 7.49 -10.19
C THR A 525 32.06 7.54 -11.49
N ASP A 526 32.73 7.87 -12.60
CA ASP A 526 32.11 7.84 -13.93
C ASP A 526 31.56 6.45 -14.31
N HIS A 527 32.09 5.39 -13.69
CA HIS A 527 31.75 3.99 -13.97
C HIS A 527 30.87 3.33 -12.92
N ILE A 528 30.81 3.84 -11.68
CA ILE A 528 30.06 3.24 -10.57
C ILE A 528 29.11 4.28 -9.98
N GLN A 529 27.81 4.00 -10.04
CA GLN A 529 26.76 4.90 -9.57
C GLN A 529 25.79 4.21 -8.61
N ASN A 530 25.25 4.98 -7.67
CA ASN A 530 24.17 4.52 -6.79
C ASN A 530 22.82 4.91 -7.39
N ALA A 531 21.91 3.95 -7.51
CA ALA A 531 20.55 4.23 -7.88
C ALA A 531 19.80 4.95 -6.75
N TYR A 532 18.88 5.82 -7.16
CA TYR A 532 17.86 6.41 -6.31
C TYR A 532 16.51 6.17 -6.96
N ASP A 533 15.45 6.21 -6.17
CA ASP A 533 14.12 6.26 -6.75
C ASP A 533 14.03 7.46 -7.70
N PHE A 534 13.49 7.22 -8.89
CA PHE A 534 13.40 8.15 -10.01
C PHE A 534 14.73 8.55 -10.67
N TYR A 535 15.83 7.83 -10.39
CA TYR A 535 17.07 7.98 -11.13
C TYR A 535 16.91 7.46 -12.56
N ILE A 536 17.42 8.23 -13.53
CA ILE A 536 17.43 7.89 -14.96
C ILE A 536 18.86 7.58 -15.38
N TYR A 537 19.04 6.42 -16.01
CA TYR A 537 20.25 6.10 -16.76
C TYR A 537 19.94 6.11 -18.25
N ASP A 538 20.74 6.83 -19.04
CA ASP A 538 20.54 7.06 -20.48
C ASP A 538 21.82 6.94 -21.34
N ASP A 539 22.93 6.45 -20.78
CA ASP A 539 24.16 6.13 -21.53
C ASP A 539 24.04 4.73 -22.19
N PHE A 540 23.33 4.68 -23.31
CA PHE A 540 23.07 3.47 -24.10
C PHE A 540 23.98 3.28 -25.29
#